data_AF-A0A1X4JLX2-F1
#
_entry.id   AF-A0A1X4JLX2-F1
#
_cell.length_a   1.000
_cell.length_b   1.000
_cell.length_c   1.000
_cell.angle_alpha   90.00
_cell.angle_beta   90.00
_cell.angle_gamma   90.00
#
_symmetry.space_group_name_H-M   'P 1'
#
loop_
_entity.id
_entity.type
_entity.pdbx_description
1 polymer ?
#
loop_
_entity_poly.entity_id
_entity_poly.type
_entity_poly.pdbx_seq_one_letter_code
_entity_poly.pdbx_strand_id
1 'polypeptide(L)'
;MTEFSIRQRYRLIYDEPINLAAVQSLTKVYLPIIGRDAFTLYLNWAMLGESTDAANQHADLLDELAMSQQTFLTAREKLEGMGLLKTYRQETSFGVQWAYQLFPPMAMKAFLADIMLSSLLHHYLGDDLFERLIAETKPNETTIPGQNVSKSFFDMMGQESFQRLPAAPFQSDDTKSTLQREIAASDQQLNITLMADMLQSFGITQNDLRQNQADLIIQKSLYGLSDVELVRLIQGTVDASGKLSITNLRQTLRRTYEQGQRVSDAVQQVTENQPKATTPNEPVATGNPAAGIIQTARTTAPLVFLKSLRENAGGFVTDNEVRALNDIAQLDKIKPEVLNIMLFELTVVEKRTNLSKALLQTIVNDWAQAGVTTAVDAMTYLQKRTKQRQEKTQQSGKSGAKRWQRKETVVKETRPDWENQKATAVSNEDATAAKNALAELRARRQQSKKE
;
A
#
# COMPACT_ATOMS: atom_id res chain seq x y z
N MET A 1 27.61 31.83 -8.57
CA MET A 1 27.78 30.38 -8.78
C MET A 1 28.53 30.22 -10.08
N THR A 2 29.74 29.66 -10.08
CA THR A 2 30.51 29.50 -11.33
C THR A 2 29.83 28.49 -12.22
N GLU A 3 29.51 28.93 -13.43
CA GLU A 3 28.87 28.20 -14.51
C GLU A 3 29.74 27.01 -14.94
N PHE A 4 29.11 25.95 -15.46
CA PHE A 4 29.81 24.79 -15.99
C PHE A 4 30.81 25.21 -17.08
N SER A 5 32.01 24.63 -17.09
CA SER A 5 33.03 24.89 -18.10
C SER A 5 33.64 23.60 -18.64
N ILE A 6 33.75 23.49 -19.96
CA ILE A 6 34.34 22.33 -20.65
C ILE A 6 35.79 22.03 -20.27
N ARG A 7 36.51 23.02 -19.70
CA ARG A 7 37.90 22.84 -19.25
C ARG A 7 38.00 22.16 -17.88
N GLN A 8 36.88 22.00 -17.17
CA GLN A 8 36.86 21.33 -15.87
C GLN A 8 37.01 19.83 -16.05
N ARG A 9 37.61 19.19 -15.04
CA ARG A 9 37.82 17.74 -15.03
C ARG A 9 36.68 17.03 -14.31
N TYR A 10 36.51 15.74 -14.59
CA TYR A 10 35.55 14.89 -13.91
C TYR A 10 36.10 13.51 -13.58
N ARG A 11 35.44 12.86 -12.62
CA ARG A 11 35.59 11.43 -12.29
C ARG A 11 34.26 10.71 -12.35
N LEU A 12 34.30 9.42 -12.68
CA LEU A 12 33.17 8.50 -12.70
C LEU A 12 33.21 7.55 -11.50
N ILE A 13 32.06 7.35 -10.88
CA ILE A 13 31.82 6.43 -9.76
C ILE A 13 30.67 5.50 -10.16
N TYR A 14 30.75 4.22 -9.81
CA TYR A 14 29.76 3.21 -10.18
C TYR A 14 29.22 2.57 -8.91
N ASP A 15 27.91 2.46 -8.82
CA ASP A 15 27.26 1.70 -7.73
C ASP A 15 27.39 0.20 -8.00
N GLU A 16 27.15 -0.21 -9.24
CA GLU A 16 27.17 -1.59 -9.72
C GLU A 16 27.70 -1.67 -11.15
N PRO A 17 28.28 -2.82 -11.56
CA PRO A 17 28.72 -3.02 -12.94
C PRO A 17 27.52 -3.07 -13.90
N ILE A 18 27.64 -2.35 -15.01
CA ILE A 18 26.59 -2.32 -16.04
C ILE A 18 26.67 -3.58 -16.89
N ASN A 19 25.63 -4.42 -16.82
CA ASN A 19 25.55 -5.70 -17.51
C ASN A 19 24.67 -5.64 -18.78
N LEU A 20 24.61 -6.75 -19.52
CA LEU A 20 23.83 -6.82 -20.77
C LEU A 20 22.32 -6.57 -20.56
N ALA A 21 21.76 -7.02 -19.43
CA ALA A 21 20.35 -6.79 -19.12
C ALA A 21 20.05 -5.30 -18.84
N ALA A 22 21.01 -4.60 -18.22
CA ALA A 22 20.97 -3.16 -18.06
C ALA A 22 21.01 -2.45 -19.43
N VAL A 23 21.92 -2.82 -20.32
CA VAL A 23 21.98 -2.26 -21.69
C VAL A 23 20.67 -2.51 -22.46
N GLN A 24 20.08 -3.70 -22.34
CA GLN A 24 18.79 -4.01 -22.94
C GLN A 24 17.69 -3.10 -22.39
N SER A 25 17.65 -2.88 -21.07
CA SER A 25 16.66 -1.99 -20.43
C SER A 25 16.88 -0.54 -20.87
N LEU A 26 18.13 -0.06 -20.87
CA LEU A 26 18.49 1.26 -21.37
C LEU A 26 18.00 1.48 -22.80
N THR A 27 18.14 0.47 -23.66
CA THR A 27 17.76 0.53 -25.07
C THR A 27 16.25 0.46 -25.28
N LYS A 28 15.55 -0.45 -24.58
CA LYS A 28 14.13 -0.75 -24.82
C LYS A 28 13.18 0.23 -24.12
N VAL A 29 13.50 0.68 -22.90
CA VAL A 29 12.59 1.50 -22.09
C VAL A 29 13.11 2.90 -21.77
N TYR A 30 14.42 3.14 -21.70
CA TYR A 30 14.95 4.49 -21.42
C TYR A 30 15.19 5.31 -22.67
N LEU A 31 15.79 4.75 -23.73
CA LEU A 31 16.13 5.45 -24.97
C LEU A 31 14.96 6.26 -25.58
N PRO A 32 13.70 5.75 -25.63
CA PRO A 32 12.58 6.53 -26.15
C PRO A 32 12.32 7.83 -25.36
N ILE A 33 12.68 7.86 -24.08
CA ILE A 33 12.43 8.97 -23.15
C ILE A 33 13.63 9.91 -23.10
N ILE A 34 14.84 9.38 -22.89
CA ILE A 34 16.06 10.18 -22.72
C ILE A 34 16.61 10.68 -24.07
N GLY A 35 16.33 9.96 -25.16
CA GLY A 35 16.83 10.25 -26.50
C GLY A 35 18.30 9.86 -26.70
N ARG A 36 18.76 9.98 -27.95
CA ARG A 36 20.06 9.47 -28.40
C ARG A 36 21.27 10.06 -27.66
N ASP A 37 21.24 11.34 -27.32
CA ASP A 37 22.41 12.04 -26.78
C ASP A 37 22.70 11.58 -25.34
N ALA A 38 21.66 11.51 -24.51
CA ALA A 38 21.72 10.95 -23.16
C ALA A 38 22.08 9.47 -23.16
N PHE A 39 21.50 8.69 -24.09
CA PHE A 39 21.85 7.28 -24.27
C PHE A 39 23.34 7.09 -24.58
N THR A 40 23.86 7.86 -25.54
CA THR A 40 25.26 7.76 -25.98
C THR A 40 26.21 8.19 -24.87
N LEU A 41 25.89 9.28 -24.16
CA LEU A 41 26.64 9.74 -23.00
C LEU A 41 26.71 8.68 -21.90
N TYR A 42 25.57 8.11 -21.53
CA TYR A 42 25.51 7.06 -20.51
C TYR A 42 26.33 5.83 -20.92
N LEU A 43 26.18 5.37 -22.17
CA LEU A 43 26.88 4.18 -22.63
C LEU A 43 28.40 4.40 -22.76
N ASN A 44 28.84 5.58 -23.21
CA ASN A 44 30.26 5.91 -23.25
C ASN A 44 30.86 5.86 -21.84
N TRP A 45 30.23 6.52 -20.87
CA TRP A 45 30.67 6.45 -19.49
C TRP A 45 30.63 5.01 -18.96
N ALA A 46 29.56 4.26 -19.19
CA ALA A 46 29.46 2.85 -18.80
C ALA A 46 30.65 1.98 -19.24
N MET A 47 31.23 2.29 -20.40
CA MET A 47 32.38 1.57 -20.96
C MET A 47 33.74 2.08 -20.46
N LEU A 48 33.82 3.31 -19.96
CA LEU A 48 35.08 3.92 -19.48
C LEU A 48 35.54 3.33 -18.14
N GLY A 49 34.60 2.95 -17.27
CA GLY A 49 34.87 2.37 -15.95
C GLY A 49 35.15 3.42 -14.87
N GLU A 50 35.35 2.94 -13.63
CA GLU A 50 35.54 3.78 -12.43
C GLU A 50 36.88 4.50 -12.44
N SER A 51 36.88 5.77 -12.03
CA SER A 51 38.08 6.58 -11.89
C SER A 51 38.17 7.14 -10.47
N THR A 52 39.28 6.88 -9.78
CA THR A 52 39.53 7.38 -8.42
C THR A 52 39.62 8.90 -8.36
N ASP A 53 40.34 9.49 -9.32
CA ASP A 53 40.59 10.92 -9.43
C ASP A 53 39.89 11.54 -10.64
N ALA A 54 39.78 12.87 -10.67
CA ALA A 54 39.23 13.62 -11.80
C ALA A 54 40.20 13.62 -13.00
N ALA A 55 40.42 12.44 -13.57
CA ALA A 55 41.36 12.21 -14.65
C ALA A 55 40.81 12.63 -16.02
N ASN A 56 39.50 12.72 -16.19
CA ASN A 56 38.88 12.97 -17.50
C ASN A 56 38.59 14.45 -17.72
N GLN A 57 38.73 14.96 -18.94
CA GLN A 57 38.33 16.33 -19.30
C GLN A 57 37.00 16.33 -20.04
N HIS A 58 36.13 17.30 -19.76
CA HIS A 58 34.86 17.40 -20.51
C HIS A 58 35.06 17.77 -21.97
N ALA A 59 36.11 18.53 -22.31
CA ALA A 59 36.43 18.86 -23.69
C ALA A 59 36.65 17.58 -24.53
N ASP A 60 37.46 16.64 -24.04
CA ASP A 60 37.75 15.37 -24.72
C ASP A 60 36.47 14.55 -24.92
N LEU A 61 35.62 14.44 -23.89
CA LEU A 61 34.33 13.74 -23.96
C LEU A 61 33.40 14.35 -25.01
N LEU A 62 33.32 15.68 -25.05
CA LEU A 62 32.45 16.39 -25.99
C LEU A 62 32.93 16.22 -27.43
N ASP A 63 34.25 16.28 -27.65
CA ASP A 63 34.86 16.05 -28.96
C ASP A 63 34.66 14.59 -29.41
N GLU A 64 34.84 13.61 -28.52
CA GLU A 64 34.62 12.18 -28.80
C GLU A 64 33.18 11.88 -29.19
N LEU A 65 32.22 12.44 -28.45
CA LEU A 65 30.79 12.23 -28.69
C LEU A 65 30.22 13.16 -29.78
N ALA A 66 31.05 14.02 -30.37
CA ALA A 66 30.64 15.09 -31.29
C ALA A 66 29.46 15.92 -30.74
N MET A 67 29.54 16.30 -29.47
CA MET A 67 28.44 16.88 -28.69
C MET A 67 28.75 18.32 -28.29
N SER A 68 27.78 19.23 -28.39
CA SER A 68 27.93 20.59 -27.89
C SER A 68 27.79 20.65 -26.36
N GLN A 69 28.33 21.68 -25.71
CA GLN A 69 28.14 21.91 -24.27
C GLN A 69 26.65 21.92 -23.88
N GLN A 70 25.80 22.58 -24.67
CA GLN A 70 24.36 22.65 -24.38
C GLN A 70 23.70 21.28 -24.48
N THR A 71 24.03 20.52 -25.52
CA THR A 71 23.54 19.14 -25.72
C THR A 71 23.94 18.24 -24.56
N PHE A 72 25.18 18.35 -24.09
CA PHE A 72 25.67 17.62 -22.93
C PHE A 72 24.91 17.96 -21.65
N LEU A 73 24.68 19.25 -21.37
CA LEU A 73 23.93 19.64 -20.17
C LEU A 73 22.51 19.10 -20.20
N THR A 74 21.80 19.20 -21.34
CA THR A 74 20.45 18.63 -21.48
C THR A 74 20.46 17.09 -21.39
N ALA A 75 21.47 16.43 -21.98
CA ALA A 75 21.63 14.99 -21.89
C ALA A 75 21.86 14.55 -20.44
N ARG A 76 22.72 15.25 -19.72
CA ARG A 76 23.02 15.04 -18.30
C ARG A 76 21.78 15.23 -17.43
N GLU A 77 21.02 16.31 -17.62
CA GLU A 77 19.77 16.58 -16.91
C GLU A 77 18.73 15.47 -17.11
N LYS A 78 18.63 14.90 -18.32
CA LYS A 78 17.75 13.76 -18.58
C LYS A 78 18.19 12.51 -17.85
N LEU A 79 19.50 12.24 -17.79
CA LEU A 79 20.05 11.10 -17.04
C LEU A 79 19.84 11.27 -15.53
N GLU A 80 19.99 12.50 -15.02
CA GLU A 80 19.68 12.85 -13.63
C GLU A 80 18.20 12.65 -13.31
N GLY A 81 17.30 13.18 -14.16
CA GLY A 81 15.86 13.08 -13.98
C GLY A 81 15.32 11.65 -14.04
N MET A 82 15.95 10.79 -14.86
CA MET A 82 15.60 9.37 -14.93
C MET A 82 16.31 8.50 -13.87
N GLY A 83 17.07 9.11 -12.95
CA GLY A 83 17.75 8.42 -11.86
C GLY A 83 18.90 7.52 -12.31
N LEU A 84 19.47 7.78 -13.48
CA LEU A 84 20.64 7.05 -14.03
C LEU A 84 21.97 7.70 -13.62
N LEU A 85 21.92 8.94 -13.14
CA LEU A 85 23.09 9.73 -12.83
C LEU A 85 22.86 10.59 -11.57
N LYS A 86 23.86 10.67 -10.70
CA LYS A 86 24.01 11.78 -9.74
C LYS A 86 25.23 12.60 -10.08
N THR A 87 25.06 13.91 -10.03
CA THR A 87 26.10 14.88 -10.33
C THR A 87 26.51 15.63 -9.07
N TYR A 88 27.82 15.68 -8.80
CA TYR A 88 28.40 16.37 -7.66
C TYR A 88 29.44 17.38 -8.14
N ARG A 89 29.28 18.64 -7.73
CA ARG A 89 30.29 19.69 -7.92
C ARG A 89 31.21 19.71 -6.69
N GLN A 90 32.51 19.64 -6.91
CA GLN A 90 33.52 19.64 -5.85
C GLN A 90 34.46 20.82 -6.01
N GLU A 91 34.58 21.63 -4.96
CA GLU A 91 35.59 22.69 -4.88
C GLU A 91 36.83 22.13 -4.19
N THR A 92 37.96 22.12 -4.89
CA THR A 92 39.25 21.62 -4.39
C THR A 92 40.27 22.73 -4.35
N SER A 93 41.39 22.51 -3.66
CA SER A 93 42.53 23.44 -3.65
C SER A 93 43.11 23.73 -5.03
N PHE A 94 42.86 22.85 -6.01
CA PHE A 94 43.36 22.97 -7.40
C PHE A 94 42.30 23.49 -8.39
N GLY A 95 41.09 23.82 -7.91
CA GLY A 95 39.99 24.32 -8.72
C GLY A 95 38.70 23.50 -8.56
N VAL A 96 37.73 23.78 -9.44
CA VAL A 96 36.43 23.09 -9.45
C VAL A 96 36.53 21.83 -10.32
N GLN A 97 36.07 20.70 -9.78
CA GLN A 97 35.93 19.43 -10.50
C GLN A 97 34.52 18.85 -10.32
N TRP A 98 34.19 17.85 -11.13
CA TRP A 98 32.91 17.15 -11.07
C TRP A 98 33.08 15.67 -10.73
N ALA A 99 32.11 15.10 -10.02
CA ALA A 99 31.99 13.66 -9.85
C ALA A 99 30.61 13.21 -10.32
N TYR A 100 30.61 12.18 -11.16
CA TYR A 100 29.41 11.61 -11.76
C TYR A 100 29.25 10.19 -11.23
N GLN A 101 28.19 9.95 -10.48
CA GLN A 101 27.86 8.61 -9.99
C GLN A 101 26.80 7.99 -10.90
N LEU A 102 27.18 6.93 -11.60
CA LEU A 102 26.32 6.19 -12.51
C LEU A 102 25.56 5.11 -11.75
N PHE A 103 24.28 4.96 -12.10
CA PHE A 103 23.40 3.93 -11.58
C PHE A 103 22.94 3.03 -12.72
N PRO A 104 22.82 1.70 -12.50
CA PRO A 104 22.28 0.82 -13.49
C PRO A 104 20.80 1.17 -13.78
N PRO A 105 20.36 1.08 -15.05
CA PRO A 105 18.95 1.20 -15.38
C PRO A 105 18.15 0.10 -14.70
N MET A 106 16.91 0.43 -14.32
CA MET A 106 15.98 -0.54 -13.78
C MET A 106 15.71 -1.64 -14.80
N ALA A 107 15.52 -2.88 -14.33
CA ALA A 107 15.10 -3.97 -15.18
C ALA A 107 13.80 -3.62 -15.92
N MET A 108 13.75 -3.91 -17.23
CA MET A 108 12.60 -3.63 -18.09
C MET A 108 11.24 -4.01 -17.48
N LYS A 109 11.14 -5.18 -16.83
CA LYS A 109 9.91 -5.63 -16.15
C LYS A 109 9.52 -4.73 -14.98
N ALA A 110 10.48 -4.27 -14.19
CA ALA A 110 10.23 -3.40 -13.05
C ALA A 110 9.88 -1.98 -13.51
N PHE A 111 10.49 -1.50 -14.60
CA PHE A 111 10.13 -0.25 -15.25
C PHE A 111 8.67 -0.27 -15.73
N LEU A 112 8.26 -1.34 -16.42
CA LEU A 112 6.90 -1.54 -16.93
C LEU A 112 5.87 -1.89 -15.84
N ALA A 113 6.31 -2.14 -14.61
CA ALA A 113 5.43 -2.36 -13.46
C ALA A 113 5.09 -1.05 -12.74
N ASP A 114 5.82 0.03 -13.00
CA ASP A 114 5.57 1.35 -12.44
C ASP A 114 4.62 2.14 -13.34
N ILE A 115 3.52 2.65 -12.77
CA ILE A 115 2.45 3.30 -13.53
C ILE A 115 2.96 4.59 -14.19
N MET A 116 3.75 5.40 -13.50
CA MET A 116 4.24 6.67 -14.04
C MET A 116 5.23 6.43 -15.17
N LEU A 117 6.21 5.56 -14.96
CA LEU A 117 7.23 5.25 -15.96
C LEU A 117 6.63 4.55 -17.18
N SER A 118 5.68 3.64 -16.97
CA SER A 118 4.95 2.98 -18.06
C SER A 118 4.10 3.96 -18.86
N SER A 119 3.41 4.88 -18.19
CA SER A 119 2.61 5.92 -18.85
C SER A 119 3.50 6.90 -19.64
N LEU A 120 4.65 7.27 -19.08
CA LEU A 120 5.64 8.10 -19.77
C LEU A 120 6.17 7.40 -21.03
N LEU A 121 6.55 6.14 -20.92
CA LEU A 121 7.04 5.36 -22.06
C LEU A 121 5.96 5.20 -23.13
N HIS A 122 4.72 4.92 -22.73
CA HIS A 122 3.57 4.86 -23.62
C HIS A 122 3.37 6.18 -24.37
N HIS A 123 3.51 7.33 -23.69
CA HIS A 123 3.41 8.64 -24.33
C HIS A 123 4.44 8.82 -25.47
N TYR A 124 5.67 8.34 -25.28
CA TYR A 124 6.73 8.44 -26.30
C TYR A 124 6.63 7.39 -27.41
N LEU A 125 6.15 6.18 -27.12
CA LEU A 125 6.07 5.07 -28.09
C LEU A 125 4.76 5.01 -28.86
N GLY A 126 3.66 5.47 -28.27
CA GLY A 126 2.30 5.24 -28.78
C GLY A 126 1.82 3.79 -28.58
N ASP A 127 0.54 3.57 -28.87
CA ASP A 127 -0.19 2.33 -28.54
C ASP A 127 0.47 1.08 -29.17
N ASP A 128 0.73 1.11 -30.48
CA ASP A 128 1.20 -0.06 -31.23
C ASP A 128 2.57 -0.58 -30.77
N LEU A 129 3.53 0.33 -30.55
CA LEU A 129 4.88 -0.04 -30.16
C LEU A 129 4.93 -0.43 -28.69
N PHE A 130 4.12 0.23 -27.85
CA PHE A 130 4.02 -0.09 -26.44
C PHE A 130 3.43 -1.50 -26.22
N GLU A 131 2.32 -1.83 -26.88
CA GLU A 131 1.70 -3.16 -26.77
C GLU A 131 2.63 -4.28 -27.26
N ARG A 132 3.38 -4.06 -28.35
CA ARG A 132 4.41 -5.01 -28.80
C ARG A 132 5.50 -5.21 -27.75
N LEU A 133 5.98 -4.14 -27.13
CA LEU A 133 6.98 -4.22 -26.07
C LEU A 133 6.46 -5.00 -24.85
N ILE A 134 5.20 -4.79 -24.46
CA ILE A 134 4.55 -5.57 -23.40
C ILE A 134 4.45 -7.05 -23.77
N ALA A 135 4.05 -7.37 -25.00
CA ALA A 135 3.97 -8.74 -25.49
C ALA A 135 5.35 -9.43 -25.50
N GLU A 136 6.41 -8.75 -25.95
CA GLU A 136 7.80 -9.24 -25.93
C GLU A 136 8.31 -9.48 -24.50
N THR A 137 7.82 -8.72 -23.52
CA THR A 137 8.29 -8.79 -22.13
C THR A 137 7.61 -9.91 -21.33
N LYS A 138 6.41 -10.33 -21.74
CA LYS A 138 5.69 -11.42 -21.09
C LYS A 138 6.39 -12.75 -21.40
N PRO A 139 6.70 -13.58 -20.38
CA PRO A 139 7.28 -14.90 -20.64
C PRO A 139 6.29 -15.74 -21.46
N ASN A 140 6.79 -16.44 -22.49
CA ASN A 140 5.98 -17.42 -23.20
C ASN A 140 5.62 -18.56 -22.25
N GLU A 141 4.36 -18.65 -21.84
CA GLU A 141 3.79 -19.80 -21.13
C GLU A 141 3.57 -20.96 -22.10
N THR A 142 4.61 -21.36 -22.83
CA THR A 142 4.56 -22.57 -23.63
C THR A 142 4.58 -23.77 -22.69
N THR A 143 3.44 -24.44 -22.58
CA THR A 143 3.36 -25.74 -21.90
C THR A 143 4.14 -26.75 -22.73
N ILE A 144 5.23 -27.29 -22.17
CA ILE A 144 6.02 -28.34 -22.82
C ILE A 144 5.25 -29.66 -22.65
N PRO A 145 4.79 -30.31 -23.73
CA PRO A 145 4.10 -31.60 -23.61
C PRO A 145 5.10 -32.67 -23.18
N GLY A 146 4.84 -33.34 -22.05
CA GLY A 146 5.69 -34.40 -21.52
C GLY A 146 5.56 -34.57 -20.02
N GLN A 147 6.19 -35.60 -19.47
CA GLN A 147 6.35 -35.76 -18.03
C GLN A 147 7.66 -35.09 -17.59
N ASN A 148 7.60 -34.30 -16.53
CA ASN A 148 8.80 -33.70 -15.95
C ASN A 148 9.66 -34.79 -15.29
N VAL A 149 10.82 -35.06 -15.88
CA VAL A 149 11.82 -36.03 -15.37
C VAL A 149 13.03 -35.36 -14.69
N SER A 150 12.92 -34.06 -14.39
CA SER A 150 13.97 -33.31 -13.72
C SER A 150 14.13 -33.82 -12.29
N LYS A 151 15.36 -34.15 -11.90
CA LYS A 151 15.68 -34.47 -10.51
C LYS A 151 15.57 -33.21 -9.66
N SER A 152 14.94 -33.31 -8.51
CA SER A 152 14.94 -32.24 -7.50
C SER A 152 16.35 -32.04 -6.96
N PHE A 153 16.64 -30.83 -6.46
CA PHE A 153 17.85 -30.55 -5.70
C PHE A 153 18.11 -31.59 -4.59
N PHE A 154 17.04 -32.02 -3.91
CA PHE A 154 17.11 -33.03 -2.85
C PHE A 154 17.35 -34.46 -3.36
N ASP A 155 16.95 -34.76 -4.60
CA ASP A 155 17.24 -36.06 -5.24
C ASP A 155 18.72 -36.18 -5.63
N MET A 156 19.40 -35.04 -5.86
CA MET A 156 20.83 -34.98 -6.19
C MET A 156 21.72 -34.98 -4.94
N MET A 157 21.36 -34.20 -3.92
CA MET A 157 22.21 -33.98 -2.75
C MET A 157 22.18 -35.12 -1.72
N GLY A 158 21.18 -36.01 -1.78
CA GLY A 158 21.02 -37.06 -0.76
C GLY A 158 20.81 -36.50 0.65
N GLN A 159 20.78 -37.37 1.67
CA GLN A 159 20.70 -36.96 3.08
C GLN A 159 22.06 -36.50 3.65
N GLU A 160 22.95 -35.97 2.81
CA GLU A 160 24.19 -35.36 3.29
C GLU A 160 23.84 -34.13 4.13
N SER A 161 24.36 -34.09 5.35
CA SER A 161 24.02 -33.14 6.39
C SER A 161 24.38 -31.70 5.99
N PHE A 162 23.40 -30.99 5.42
CA PHE A 162 23.48 -29.54 5.21
C PHE A 162 23.75 -28.85 6.55
N GLN A 163 24.95 -28.30 6.70
CA GLN A 163 25.24 -27.34 7.76
C GLN A 163 24.52 -26.04 7.39
N ARG A 164 23.32 -25.83 7.97
CA ARG A 164 22.56 -24.60 7.74
C ARG A 164 23.36 -23.41 8.27
N LEU A 165 23.71 -22.48 7.39
CA LEU A 165 24.15 -21.16 7.84
C LEU A 165 22.96 -20.42 8.47
N PRO A 166 23.18 -19.65 9.56
CA PRO A 166 22.11 -18.90 10.22
C PRO A 166 21.56 -17.76 9.34
N ALA A 167 22.32 -17.28 8.36
CA ALA A 167 21.88 -16.31 7.36
C ALA A 167 22.71 -16.46 6.08
N ALA A 168 22.15 -16.00 4.95
CA ALA A 168 22.92 -15.81 3.72
C ALA A 168 23.91 -14.64 3.91
N PRO A 169 25.13 -14.73 3.36
CA PRO A 169 26.17 -13.71 3.53
C PRO A 169 25.85 -12.35 2.88
N PHE A 170 24.87 -12.31 1.97
CA PHE A 170 24.39 -11.08 1.35
C PHE A 170 22.85 -11.06 1.42
N GLN A 171 22.31 -9.90 1.76
CA GLN A 171 20.89 -9.57 1.63
C GLN A 171 20.80 -8.43 0.62
N SER A 172 20.68 -8.74 -0.67
CA SER A 172 20.45 -7.72 -1.68
C SER A 172 19.12 -7.96 -2.38
N ASP A 173 18.19 -7.04 -2.15
CA ASP A 173 17.10 -6.78 -3.09
C ASP A 173 17.70 -5.99 -4.25
N ASP A 174 18.37 -6.67 -5.20
CA ASP A 174 19.00 -6.09 -6.41
C ASP A 174 17.99 -5.44 -7.39
N THR A 175 16.75 -5.19 -6.97
CA THR A 175 15.67 -4.83 -7.91
C THR A 175 15.43 -3.34 -8.05
N LYS A 176 15.96 -2.49 -7.16
CA LYS A 176 15.84 -1.01 -7.28
C LYS A 176 17.03 -0.29 -6.65
N SER A 177 17.73 0.54 -7.44
CA SER A 177 18.75 1.47 -6.90
C SER A 177 18.10 2.41 -5.89
N THR A 178 18.87 2.85 -4.89
CA THR A 178 18.38 3.74 -3.80
C THR A 178 17.70 5.00 -4.34
N LEU A 179 18.16 5.53 -5.48
CA LEU A 179 17.57 6.66 -6.18
C LEU A 179 16.24 6.38 -6.86
N GLN A 180 16.12 5.22 -7.48
CA GLN A 180 14.87 4.81 -8.14
C GLN A 180 13.79 4.56 -7.08
N ARG A 181 14.18 4.12 -5.88
CA ARG A 181 13.31 4.12 -4.69
C ARG A 181 12.94 5.53 -4.25
N GLU A 182 13.85 6.50 -4.27
CA GLU A 182 13.55 7.90 -3.92
C GLU A 182 12.59 8.56 -4.92
N ILE A 183 12.72 8.29 -6.22
CA ILE A 183 11.83 8.81 -7.28
C ILE A 183 10.44 8.14 -7.21
N ALA A 184 10.38 6.81 -7.06
CA ALA A 184 9.11 6.10 -6.88
C ALA A 184 8.43 6.43 -5.53
N ALA A 185 9.21 6.73 -4.48
CA ALA A 185 8.69 7.19 -3.20
C ALA A 185 8.10 8.61 -3.28
N SER A 186 8.48 9.42 -4.30
CA SER A 186 7.89 10.74 -4.53
C SER A 186 6.41 10.67 -4.93
N ASP A 187 5.92 9.54 -5.47
CA ASP A 187 4.53 9.37 -5.90
C ASP A 187 3.61 8.89 -4.74
N GLN A 188 4.21 8.36 -3.66
CA GLN A 188 3.50 8.00 -2.42
C GLN A 188 3.67 9.03 -1.29
N GLN A 189 4.58 9.98 -1.44
CA GLN A 189 4.79 11.06 -0.46
C GLN A 189 3.88 12.25 -0.77
N LEU A 190 3.41 12.90 0.29
CA LEU A 190 2.79 14.21 0.18
C LEU A 190 3.77 15.16 -0.49
N ASN A 191 3.37 15.89 -1.52
CA ASN A 191 4.20 16.95 -2.07
C ASN A 191 4.20 18.15 -1.12
N ILE A 192 4.98 18.06 -0.03
CA ILE A 192 5.04 19.04 1.05
C ILE A 192 5.37 20.44 0.53
N THR A 193 6.25 20.52 -0.47
CA THR A 193 6.65 21.78 -1.11
C THR A 193 5.44 22.45 -1.76
N LEU A 194 4.73 21.73 -2.63
CA LEU A 194 3.52 22.23 -3.30
C LEU A 194 2.40 22.56 -2.30
N MET A 195 2.19 21.71 -1.29
CA MET A 195 1.17 21.95 -0.27
C MET A 195 1.49 23.20 0.57
N ALA A 196 2.76 23.42 0.93
CA ALA A 196 3.17 24.62 1.67
C ALA A 196 2.99 25.89 0.84
N ASP A 197 3.32 25.86 -0.45
CA ASP A 197 3.12 27.00 -1.35
C ASP A 197 1.62 27.35 -1.46
N MET A 198 0.74 26.35 -1.56
CA MET A 198 -0.71 26.54 -1.61
C MET A 198 -1.34 26.98 -0.26
N LEU A 199 -0.64 26.73 0.85
CA LEU A 199 -1.11 27.06 2.20
C LEU A 199 -0.38 28.28 2.81
N GLN A 200 0.51 28.91 2.05
CA GLN A 200 1.30 30.06 2.50
C GLN A 200 0.41 31.22 2.97
N SER A 201 -0.70 31.48 2.27
CA SER A 201 -1.67 32.52 2.65
C SER A 201 -2.41 32.24 3.96
N PHE A 202 -2.38 30.99 4.43
CA PHE A 202 -3.02 30.54 5.67
C PHE A 202 -2.02 30.41 6.83
N GLY A 203 -0.75 30.79 6.63
CA GLY A 203 0.29 30.78 7.66
C GLY A 203 0.88 29.40 7.97
N ILE A 204 0.57 28.37 7.16
CA ILE A 204 1.09 27.01 7.35
C ILE A 204 2.44 26.89 6.66
N THR A 205 3.46 26.48 7.41
CA THR A 205 4.81 26.31 6.88
C THR A 205 5.10 24.86 6.46
N GLN A 206 6.14 24.65 5.66
CA GLN A 206 6.65 23.30 5.36
C GLN A 206 6.97 22.51 6.64
N ASN A 207 7.43 23.19 7.70
CA ASN A 207 7.73 22.54 8.98
C ASN A 207 6.47 22.01 9.67
N ASP A 208 5.37 22.75 9.62
CA ASP A 208 4.09 22.32 10.21
C ASP A 208 3.53 21.08 9.48
N LEU A 209 3.67 21.04 8.16
CA LEU A 209 3.28 19.87 7.36
C LEU A 209 4.18 18.67 7.62
N ARG A 210 5.51 18.86 7.74
CA ARG A 210 6.47 17.79 8.06
C ARG A 210 6.22 17.18 9.44
N GLN A 211 5.92 18.01 10.44
CA GLN A 211 5.63 17.52 11.80
C GLN A 211 4.39 16.61 11.84
N ASN A 212 3.43 16.83 10.95
CA ASN A 212 2.18 16.06 10.89
C ASN A 212 2.11 15.13 9.66
N GLN A 213 3.24 14.87 9.00
CA GLN A 213 3.29 14.18 7.71
C GLN A 213 2.71 12.76 7.78
N ALA A 214 3.02 12.01 8.84
CA ALA A 214 2.52 10.64 9.03
C ALA A 214 0.98 10.62 9.10
N ASP A 215 0.38 11.50 9.88
CA ASP A 215 -1.07 11.60 10.01
C ASP A 215 -1.73 12.00 8.69
N LEU A 216 -1.15 12.94 7.96
CA LEU A 216 -1.65 13.38 6.67
C LEU A 216 -1.61 12.26 5.62
N ILE A 217 -0.56 11.43 5.60
CA ILE A 217 -0.46 10.25 4.72
C ILE A 217 -1.53 9.21 5.09
N ILE A 218 -1.75 8.97 6.38
CA ILE A 218 -2.80 8.06 6.86
C ILE A 218 -4.18 8.56 6.43
N GLN A 219 -4.48 9.85 6.58
CA GLN A 219 -5.77 10.41 6.12
C GLN A 219 -5.90 10.34 4.58
N LYS A 220 -4.85 10.69 3.84
CA LYS A 220 -4.81 10.62 2.37
C LYS A 220 -5.12 9.20 1.89
N SER A 221 -4.42 8.21 2.43
CA SER A 221 -4.58 6.80 2.04
C SER A 221 -5.93 6.20 2.47
N LEU A 222 -6.44 6.57 3.65
CA LEU A 222 -7.70 6.06 4.18
C LEU A 222 -8.92 6.53 3.37
N TYR A 223 -8.95 7.81 3.02
CA TYR A 223 -10.06 8.44 2.30
C TYR A 223 -9.85 8.48 0.78
N GLY A 224 -8.65 8.15 0.29
CA GLY A 224 -8.32 8.16 -1.14
C GLY A 224 -8.22 9.58 -1.72
N LEU A 225 -7.65 10.51 -0.95
CA LEU A 225 -7.58 11.93 -1.32
C LEU A 225 -6.38 12.22 -2.23
N SER A 226 -6.53 13.19 -3.13
CA SER A 226 -5.42 13.86 -3.79
C SER A 226 -4.78 14.92 -2.89
N ASP A 227 -3.55 15.33 -3.20
CA ASP A 227 -2.84 16.38 -2.46
C ASP A 227 -3.61 17.71 -2.47
N VAL A 228 -4.25 18.04 -3.60
CA VAL A 228 -5.05 19.26 -3.75
C VAL A 228 -6.33 19.21 -2.91
N GLU A 229 -7.00 18.07 -2.86
CA GLU A 229 -8.18 17.88 -2.01
C GLU A 229 -7.80 17.98 -0.52
N LEU A 230 -6.68 17.38 -0.15
CA LEU A 230 -6.15 17.47 1.21
C LEU A 230 -5.80 18.92 1.58
N VAL A 231 -5.19 19.69 0.66
CA VAL A 231 -4.94 21.13 0.83
C VAL A 231 -6.23 21.90 1.06
N ARG A 232 -7.27 21.69 0.23
CA ARG A 232 -8.57 22.37 0.40
C ARG A 232 -9.20 22.07 1.75
N LEU A 233 -9.07 20.84 2.23
CA LEU A 233 -9.56 20.44 3.55
C LEU A 233 -8.75 21.08 4.68
N ILE A 234 -7.43 21.19 4.52
CA ILE A 234 -6.56 21.90 5.46
C ILE A 234 -6.96 23.37 5.53
N GLN A 235 -7.18 24.04 4.38
CA GLN A 235 -7.63 25.45 4.32
C GLN A 235 -8.90 25.69 5.14
N GLY A 236 -9.85 24.75 5.12
CA GLY A 236 -11.10 24.84 5.87
C GLY A 236 -10.99 24.48 7.36
N THR A 237 -9.83 24.02 7.84
CA THR A 237 -9.65 23.49 9.20
C THR A 237 -8.50 24.13 9.98
N VAL A 238 -7.89 25.17 9.43
CA VAL A 238 -6.86 25.98 10.11
C VAL A 238 -7.45 26.61 11.37
N ASP A 239 -6.73 26.49 12.48
CA ASP A 239 -7.15 27.07 13.76
C ASP A 239 -7.04 28.60 13.73
N ALA A 240 -7.73 29.30 14.65
CA ALA A 240 -7.70 30.77 14.77
C ALA A 240 -6.27 31.32 15.02
N SER A 241 -5.34 30.45 15.40
CA SER A 241 -3.91 30.71 15.57
C SER A 241 -3.06 30.56 14.30
N GLY A 242 -3.65 30.20 13.16
CA GLY A 242 -2.94 29.95 11.90
C GLY A 242 -2.20 28.60 11.83
N LYS A 243 -2.44 27.70 12.80
CA LYS A 243 -1.79 26.38 12.88
C LYS A 243 -2.66 25.26 12.32
N LEU A 244 -1.99 24.26 11.74
CA LEU A 244 -2.61 23.01 11.28
C LEU A 244 -3.13 22.21 12.48
N SER A 245 -4.43 21.89 12.49
CA SER A 245 -5.05 21.02 13.50
C SER A 245 -5.50 19.70 12.88
N ILE A 246 -4.73 18.64 13.10
CA ILE A 246 -5.07 17.28 12.65
C ILE A 246 -6.38 16.79 13.27
N THR A 247 -6.72 17.25 14.47
CA THR A 247 -7.99 16.91 15.13
C THR A 247 -9.19 17.51 14.38
N ASN A 248 -9.10 18.78 13.96
CA ASN A 248 -10.17 19.43 13.19
C ASN A 248 -10.29 18.87 11.78
N LEU A 249 -9.15 18.56 11.15
CA LEU A 249 -9.10 17.88 9.86
C LEU A 249 -9.85 16.54 9.90
N ARG A 250 -9.56 15.68 10.89
CA ARG A 250 -10.24 14.38 11.07
C ARG A 250 -11.74 14.53 11.31
N GLN A 251 -12.14 15.49 12.13
CA GLN A 251 -13.57 15.74 12.39
C GLN A 251 -14.29 16.20 11.12
N THR A 252 -13.65 17.06 10.32
CA THR A 252 -14.22 17.58 9.07
C THR A 252 -14.31 16.51 8.00
N LEU A 253 -13.27 15.69 7.84
CA LEU A 253 -13.28 14.53 6.95
C LEU A 253 -14.42 13.57 7.27
N ARG A 254 -14.58 13.24 8.56
CA ARG A 254 -15.66 12.37 9.02
C ARG A 254 -17.04 12.97 8.73
N ARG A 255 -17.25 14.25 9.04
CA ARG A 255 -18.52 14.94 8.78
C ARG A 255 -18.84 15.04 7.29
N THR A 256 -17.84 15.34 6.46
CA THR A 256 -18.01 15.46 5.01
C THR A 256 -18.36 14.11 4.38
N TYR A 257 -17.73 13.03 4.85
CA TYR A 257 -18.06 11.68 4.44
C TYR A 257 -19.49 11.28 4.87
N GLU A 258 -19.87 11.56 6.12
CA GLU A 258 -21.24 11.31 6.64
C GLU A 258 -22.30 12.10 5.86
N GLN A 259 -22.02 13.35 5.48
CA GLN A 259 -22.91 14.17 4.67
C GLN A 259 -23.02 13.68 3.22
N GLY A 260 -21.90 13.25 2.62
CA GLY A 260 -21.90 12.66 1.28
C GLY A 260 -22.71 11.36 1.17
N GLN A 261 -22.81 10.58 2.26
CA GLN A 261 -23.71 9.41 2.31
C GLN A 261 -25.19 9.81 2.35
N ARG A 262 -25.54 10.93 3.00
CA ARG A 262 -26.94 11.40 3.12
C ARG A 262 -27.50 12.01 1.83
N VAL A 263 -26.65 12.56 0.96
CA VAL A 263 -27.08 13.20 -0.30
C VAL A 263 -27.29 12.18 -1.43
N SER A 264 -26.87 10.92 -1.24
CA SER A 264 -27.06 9.85 -2.26
C SER A 264 -28.51 9.35 -2.38
N ASP A 265 -29.42 9.74 -1.47
CA ASP A 265 -30.86 9.42 -1.54
C ASP A 265 -31.75 10.56 -2.12
N ALA A 266 -31.18 11.71 -2.52
CA ALA A 266 -31.99 12.87 -2.96
C ALA A 266 -31.54 13.59 -4.25
N VAL A 267 -30.53 13.10 -4.98
CA VAL A 267 -30.11 13.71 -6.26
C VAL A 267 -29.99 12.65 -7.36
N GLN A 268 -31.12 12.00 -7.67
CA GLN A 268 -31.39 11.55 -9.04
C GLN A 268 -32.22 12.64 -9.72
N GLN A 269 -31.55 13.67 -10.24
CA GLN A 269 -31.94 14.49 -11.39
C GLN A 269 -31.04 15.73 -11.42
N VAL A 270 -30.62 16.10 -12.62
CA VAL A 270 -29.78 17.26 -12.95
C VAL A 270 -28.27 17.07 -12.70
N THR A 271 -27.61 16.31 -13.57
CA THR A 271 -26.59 16.86 -14.49
C THR A 271 -26.35 15.81 -15.59
N GLU A 272 -27.21 15.83 -16.59
CA GLU A 272 -26.93 15.26 -17.90
C GLU A 272 -26.14 16.32 -18.68
N ASN A 273 -24.86 16.05 -18.92
CA ASN A 273 -24.08 16.50 -20.09
C ASN A 273 -22.58 16.24 -19.86
N GLN A 274 -22.14 15.01 -20.18
CA GLN A 274 -20.91 14.65 -20.92
C GLN A 274 -20.80 13.12 -21.04
N PRO A 275 -20.11 12.58 -22.06
CA PRO A 275 -20.56 11.38 -22.77
C PRO A 275 -20.37 10.08 -21.97
N LYS A 276 -21.47 9.33 -21.87
CA LYS A 276 -21.50 7.90 -21.59
C LYS A 276 -20.77 7.15 -22.73
N ALA A 277 -19.58 6.62 -22.43
CA ALA A 277 -19.19 5.35 -23.03
C ALA A 277 -19.82 4.24 -22.19
N THR A 278 -21.00 3.80 -22.61
CA THR A 278 -21.62 2.57 -22.13
C THR A 278 -21.17 1.46 -23.07
N THR A 279 -20.41 0.50 -22.56
CA THR A 279 -20.48 -0.89 -23.04
C THR A 279 -20.75 -1.78 -21.84
N PRO A 280 -22.00 -2.26 -21.70
CA PRO A 280 -22.35 -3.43 -20.89
C PRO A 280 -21.93 -4.72 -21.60
N ASN A 281 -21.52 -5.71 -20.79
CA ASN A 281 -21.17 -7.10 -21.13
C ASN A 281 -19.79 -7.35 -21.75
N GLU A 282 -18.86 -7.80 -20.91
CA GLU A 282 -18.23 -9.12 -21.12
C GLU A 282 -17.75 -9.72 -19.77
N PRO A 283 -17.97 -11.02 -19.52
CA PRO A 283 -17.57 -11.70 -18.30
C PRO A 283 -16.12 -12.19 -18.41
N VAL A 284 -15.19 -11.63 -17.63
CA VAL A 284 -13.83 -12.21 -17.55
C VAL A 284 -13.81 -13.32 -16.52
N ALA A 285 -14.20 -14.51 -16.97
CA ALA A 285 -13.91 -15.77 -16.31
C ALA A 285 -12.65 -16.40 -16.96
N THR A 286 -11.47 -16.06 -16.46
CA THR A 286 -10.22 -16.87 -16.43
C THR A 286 -9.13 -15.99 -15.79
N GLY A 287 -8.46 -16.30 -14.68
CA GLY A 287 -8.50 -17.46 -13.79
C GLY A 287 -8.22 -17.01 -12.35
N ASN A 288 -8.96 -17.61 -11.42
CA ASN A 288 -8.99 -17.34 -9.97
C ASN A 288 -9.68 -16.02 -9.55
N PRO A 289 -10.95 -16.05 -9.08
CA PRO A 289 -11.63 -14.88 -8.54
C PRO A 289 -10.88 -14.19 -7.38
N ALA A 290 -9.96 -14.91 -6.73
CA ALA A 290 -9.07 -14.35 -5.71
C ALA A 290 -8.10 -13.28 -6.27
N ALA A 291 -7.64 -13.41 -7.52
CA ALA A 291 -6.70 -12.46 -8.11
C ALA A 291 -7.34 -11.07 -8.35
N GLY A 292 -8.61 -11.05 -8.78
CA GLY A 292 -9.37 -9.81 -8.95
C GLY A 292 -9.60 -9.08 -7.62
N ILE A 293 -9.85 -9.82 -6.54
CA ILE A 293 -10.02 -9.24 -5.19
C ILE A 293 -8.71 -8.67 -4.66
N ILE A 294 -7.58 -9.36 -4.88
CA ILE A 294 -6.26 -8.87 -4.47
C ILE A 294 -5.93 -7.57 -5.21
N GLN A 295 -6.26 -7.48 -6.50
CA GLN A 295 -5.99 -6.28 -7.28
C GLN A 295 -6.83 -5.10 -6.80
N THR A 296 -8.14 -5.29 -6.62
CA THR A 296 -9.02 -4.22 -6.13
C THR A 296 -8.65 -3.78 -4.71
N ALA A 297 -8.23 -4.71 -3.85
CA ALA A 297 -7.74 -4.41 -2.51
C ALA A 297 -6.43 -3.61 -2.51
N ARG A 298 -5.58 -3.74 -3.53
CA ARG A 298 -4.34 -2.97 -3.66
C ARG A 298 -4.56 -1.54 -4.15
N THR A 299 -5.51 -1.35 -5.06
CA THR A 299 -5.69 -0.08 -5.77
C THR A 299 -6.74 0.85 -5.16
N THR A 300 -7.55 0.35 -4.22
CA THR A 300 -8.70 1.11 -3.68
C THR A 300 -8.44 1.59 -2.26
N ALA A 301 -8.83 2.83 -1.94
CA ALA A 301 -8.76 3.33 -0.58
C ALA A 301 -9.74 2.58 0.35
N PRO A 302 -9.40 2.32 1.63
CA PRO A 302 -10.21 1.45 2.48
C PRO A 302 -11.65 1.87 2.74
N LEU A 303 -11.93 3.17 2.82
CA LEU A 303 -13.31 3.64 2.95
C LEU A 303 -14.11 3.50 1.66
N VAL A 304 -13.47 3.77 0.51
CA VAL A 304 -14.08 3.57 -0.82
C VAL A 304 -14.37 2.09 -1.04
N PHE A 305 -13.43 1.23 -0.64
CA PHE A 305 -13.57 -0.22 -0.70
C PHE A 305 -14.73 -0.70 0.18
N LEU A 306 -14.79 -0.30 1.46
CA LEU A 306 -15.90 -0.65 2.35
C LEU A 306 -17.25 -0.16 1.82
N LYS A 307 -17.30 1.06 1.27
CA LYS A 307 -18.51 1.62 0.66
C LYS A 307 -19.00 0.73 -0.48
N SER A 308 -18.12 0.37 -1.41
CA SER A 308 -18.48 -0.51 -2.54
C SER A 308 -19.01 -1.88 -2.08
N LEU A 309 -18.44 -2.45 -1.01
CA LEU A 309 -18.90 -3.72 -0.46
C LEU A 309 -20.29 -3.61 0.18
N ARG A 310 -20.58 -2.50 0.87
CA ARG A 310 -21.88 -2.25 1.49
C ARG A 310 -22.97 -1.95 0.45
N GLU A 311 -22.67 -1.16 -0.58
CA GLU A 311 -23.60 -0.86 -1.67
C GLU A 311 -24.01 -2.12 -2.43
N ASN A 312 -23.06 -3.01 -2.73
CA ASN A 312 -23.35 -4.31 -3.34
C ASN A 312 -24.24 -5.22 -2.48
N ALA A 313 -24.23 -5.03 -1.16
CA ALA A 313 -25.09 -5.73 -0.22
C ALA A 313 -26.41 -4.99 0.09
N GLY A 314 -26.67 -3.83 -0.53
CA GLY A 314 -27.84 -2.99 -0.29
C GLY A 314 -27.83 -2.22 1.03
N GLY A 315 -26.64 -1.97 1.60
CA GLY A 315 -26.45 -1.26 2.87
C GLY A 315 -25.57 -0.01 2.72
N PHE A 316 -25.36 0.67 3.84
CA PHE A 316 -24.51 1.86 3.94
C PHE A 316 -23.40 1.66 4.99
N VAL A 317 -22.41 2.56 5.01
CA VAL A 317 -21.32 2.50 5.99
C VAL A 317 -21.73 3.30 7.22
N THR A 318 -21.71 2.68 8.39
CA THR A 318 -22.14 3.35 9.63
C THR A 318 -21.05 4.26 10.18
N ASP A 319 -21.43 5.31 10.92
CA ASP A 319 -20.49 6.21 11.61
C ASP A 319 -19.52 5.46 12.52
N ASN A 320 -19.98 4.38 13.15
CA ASN A 320 -19.15 3.56 14.02
C ASN A 320 -18.06 2.81 13.25
N GLU A 321 -18.35 2.36 12.03
CA GLU A 321 -17.37 1.71 11.14
C GLU A 321 -16.34 2.71 10.63
N VAL A 322 -16.76 3.93 10.27
CA VAL A 322 -15.85 5.01 9.86
C VAL A 322 -14.89 5.36 11.01
N ARG A 323 -15.39 5.50 12.24
CA ARG A 323 -14.55 5.75 13.41
C ARG A 323 -13.59 4.59 13.68
N ALA A 324 -14.11 3.37 13.64
CA ALA A 324 -13.30 2.17 13.88
C ALA A 324 -12.15 2.07 12.86
N LEU A 325 -12.39 2.34 11.58
CA LEU A 325 -11.35 2.34 10.57
C LEU A 325 -10.31 3.45 10.75
N ASN A 326 -10.74 4.67 11.11
CA ASN A 326 -9.81 5.75 11.45
C ASN A 326 -8.90 5.39 12.63
N ASP A 327 -9.46 4.72 13.65
CA ASP A 327 -8.70 4.28 14.82
C ASP A 327 -7.70 3.18 14.47
N ILE A 328 -8.08 2.24 13.58
CA ILE A 328 -7.18 1.18 13.12
C ILE A 328 -6.07 1.71 12.22
N ALA A 329 -6.39 2.61 11.30
CA ALA A 329 -5.40 3.21 10.40
C ALA A 329 -4.32 3.99 11.18
N GLN A 330 -4.70 4.63 12.30
CA GLN A 330 -3.75 5.31 13.20
C GLN A 330 -2.79 4.39 13.94
N LEU A 331 -3.13 3.10 14.09
CA LEU A 331 -2.21 2.15 14.74
C LEU A 331 -0.98 1.86 13.87
N ASP A 332 -1.09 2.10 12.55
CA ASP A 332 -0.04 1.89 11.54
C ASP A 332 0.64 0.51 11.66
N LYS A 333 -0.15 -0.51 12.03
CA LYS A 333 0.33 -1.89 12.18
C LYS A 333 0.11 -2.74 10.93
N ILE A 334 -0.76 -2.30 10.03
CA ILE A 334 -1.10 -3.00 8.80
C ILE A 334 -1.25 -2.01 7.65
N LYS A 335 -0.86 -2.44 6.46
CA LYS A 335 -0.99 -1.62 5.24
C LYS A 335 -2.46 -1.51 4.80
N PRO A 336 -2.84 -0.45 4.05
CA PRO A 336 -4.19 -0.29 3.50
C PRO A 336 -4.67 -1.50 2.68
N GLU A 337 -3.77 -2.14 1.93
CA GLU A 337 -4.08 -3.33 1.14
C GLU A 337 -4.50 -4.54 2.01
N VAL A 338 -3.89 -4.71 3.19
CA VAL A 338 -4.21 -5.77 4.14
C VAL A 338 -5.55 -5.47 4.82
N LEU A 339 -5.77 -4.19 5.16
CA LEU A 339 -7.04 -3.72 5.72
C LEU A 339 -8.21 -3.98 4.75
N ASN A 340 -8.02 -3.81 3.45
CA ASN A 340 -9.03 -4.10 2.44
C ASN A 340 -9.39 -5.59 2.37
N ILE A 341 -8.39 -6.49 2.39
CA ILE A 341 -8.66 -7.94 2.44
C ILE A 341 -9.42 -8.33 3.73
N MET A 342 -9.06 -7.72 4.86
CA MET A 342 -9.78 -7.91 6.11
C MET A 342 -11.23 -7.42 6.03
N LEU A 343 -11.48 -6.25 5.44
CA LEU A 343 -12.82 -5.72 5.21
C LEU A 343 -13.65 -6.62 4.30
N PHE A 344 -13.05 -7.14 3.24
CA PHE A 344 -13.69 -8.10 2.34
C PHE A 344 -14.11 -9.37 3.10
N GLU A 345 -13.22 -9.97 3.90
CA GLU A 345 -13.53 -11.17 4.68
C GLU A 345 -14.70 -10.93 5.65
N LEU A 346 -14.67 -9.82 6.40
CA LEU A 346 -15.69 -9.55 7.42
C LEU A 346 -17.07 -9.24 6.83
N THR A 347 -17.11 -8.60 5.67
CA THR A 347 -18.37 -8.15 5.05
C THR A 347 -18.95 -9.18 4.09
N VAL A 348 -18.13 -9.84 3.27
CA VAL A 348 -18.58 -10.76 2.22
C VAL A 348 -18.61 -12.21 2.73
N VAL A 349 -17.55 -12.65 3.43
CA VAL A 349 -17.41 -14.05 3.87
C VAL A 349 -18.13 -14.29 5.19
N GLU A 350 -17.86 -13.46 6.20
CA GLU A 350 -18.52 -13.57 7.52
C GLU A 350 -19.89 -12.88 7.58
N LYS A 351 -20.26 -12.11 6.54
CA LYS A 351 -21.55 -11.41 6.41
C LYS A 351 -21.90 -10.53 7.62
N ARG A 352 -20.90 -9.90 8.24
CA ARG A 352 -21.13 -9.02 9.39
C ARG A 352 -21.76 -7.71 8.94
N THR A 353 -22.85 -7.35 9.60
CA THR A 353 -23.60 -6.11 9.33
C THR A 353 -22.98 -4.87 9.99
N ASN A 354 -22.07 -5.05 10.95
CA ASN A 354 -21.38 -3.97 11.64
C ASN A 354 -19.95 -4.38 11.99
N LEU A 355 -18.99 -3.47 11.79
CA LEU A 355 -17.59 -3.64 12.17
C LEU A 355 -17.27 -2.76 13.39
N SER A 356 -17.21 -3.39 14.58
CA SER A 356 -16.85 -2.68 15.80
C SER A 356 -15.34 -2.50 15.94
N LYS A 357 -14.92 -1.41 16.60
CA LYS A 357 -13.50 -1.15 16.91
C LYS A 357 -12.81 -2.33 17.58
N ALA A 358 -13.43 -2.90 18.61
CA ALA A 358 -12.86 -4.03 19.35
C ALA A 358 -12.60 -5.24 18.44
N LEU A 359 -13.52 -5.53 17.51
CA LEU A 359 -13.36 -6.61 16.55
C LEU A 359 -12.23 -6.33 15.56
N LEU A 360 -12.16 -5.10 15.03
CA LEU A 360 -11.09 -4.78 14.10
C LEU A 360 -9.72 -4.87 14.80
N GLN A 361 -9.62 -4.37 16.04
CA GLN A 361 -8.37 -4.41 16.82
C GLN A 361 -7.90 -5.83 17.12
N THR A 362 -8.81 -6.75 17.46
CA THR A 362 -8.42 -8.13 17.76
C THR A 362 -7.88 -8.84 16.52
N ILE A 363 -8.51 -8.63 15.37
CA ILE A 363 -8.07 -9.23 14.10
C ILE A 363 -6.76 -8.60 13.62
N VAL A 364 -6.63 -7.28 13.72
CA VAL A 364 -5.38 -6.57 13.40
C VAL A 364 -4.24 -7.08 14.27
N ASN A 365 -4.47 -7.27 15.57
CA ASN A 365 -3.47 -7.83 16.48
C ASN A 365 -3.11 -9.29 16.11
N ASP A 366 -4.10 -10.12 15.78
CA ASP A 366 -3.89 -11.51 15.32
C ASP A 366 -3.05 -11.55 14.02
N TRP A 367 -3.38 -10.70 13.04
CA TRP A 367 -2.68 -10.65 11.76
C TRP A 367 -1.28 -10.04 11.87
N ALA A 368 -1.11 -9.03 12.73
CA ALA A 368 0.18 -8.46 13.05
C ALA A 368 1.10 -9.50 13.72
N GLN A 369 0.57 -10.29 14.67
CA GLN A 369 1.31 -11.39 15.30
C GLN A 369 1.64 -12.51 14.31
N ALA A 370 0.77 -12.76 13.34
CA ALA A 370 1.00 -13.72 12.27
C ALA A 370 1.95 -13.21 11.16
N GLY A 371 2.44 -11.98 11.24
CA GLY A 371 3.36 -11.40 10.25
C GLY A 371 2.72 -11.11 8.90
N VAL A 372 1.41 -10.87 8.84
CA VAL A 372 0.68 -10.60 7.60
C VAL A 372 0.95 -9.16 7.15
N THR A 373 1.69 -8.98 6.06
CA THR A 373 2.10 -7.64 5.59
C THR A 373 1.59 -7.27 4.21
N THR A 374 1.16 -8.24 3.40
CA THR A 374 0.63 -8.01 2.05
C THR A 374 -0.76 -8.61 1.85
N ALA A 375 -1.50 -8.13 0.85
CA ALA A 375 -2.81 -8.69 0.49
C ALA A 375 -2.75 -10.19 0.14
N VAL A 376 -1.63 -10.64 -0.46
CA VAL A 376 -1.41 -12.06 -0.78
C VAL A 376 -1.19 -12.86 0.50
N ASP A 377 -0.38 -12.36 1.44
CA ASP A 377 -0.16 -13.02 2.73
C ASP A 377 -1.46 -13.15 3.51
N ALA A 378 -2.30 -12.11 3.52
CA ALA A 378 -3.60 -12.13 4.17
C ALA A 378 -4.50 -13.24 3.59
N MET A 379 -4.50 -13.37 2.25
CA MET A 379 -5.31 -14.39 1.59
C MET A 379 -4.81 -15.81 1.87
N THR A 380 -3.49 -16.01 1.89
CA THR A 380 -2.89 -17.32 2.25
C THR A 380 -3.12 -17.67 3.72
N TYR A 381 -3.07 -16.69 4.62
CA TYR A 381 -3.35 -16.86 6.04
C TYR A 381 -4.80 -17.31 6.27
N LEU A 382 -5.77 -16.68 5.59
CA LEU A 382 -7.18 -17.06 5.64
C LEU A 382 -7.44 -18.48 5.09
N GLN A 383 -6.76 -18.86 4.00
CA GLN A 383 -6.83 -20.23 3.47
C GLN A 383 -6.27 -21.27 4.46
N LYS A 384 -5.18 -20.97 5.16
CA LYS A 384 -4.62 -21.86 6.20
C LYS A 384 -5.58 -22.00 7.38
N ARG A 385 -6.15 -20.89 7.85
CA ARG A 385 -7.09 -20.86 8.98
C ARG A 385 -8.38 -21.63 8.70
N THR A 386 -8.94 -21.52 7.50
CA THR A 386 -10.14 -22.25 7.10
C THR A 386 -9.90 -23.76 7.02
N LYS A 387 -8.78 -24.21 6.45
CA LYS A 387 -8.37 -25.63 6.43
C LYS A 387 -8.21 -26.22 7.82
N GLN A 388 -7.50 -25.54 8.72
CA GLN A 388 -7.31 -25.99 10.10
C GLN A 388 -8.64 -26.12 10.87
N ARG A 389 -9.61 -25.25 10.60
CA ARG A 389 -10.95 -25.33 11.20
C ARG A 389 -11.75 -26.52 10.66
N GLN A 390 -11.61 -26.86 9.38
CA GLN A 390 -12.25 -28.03 8.78
C GLN A 390 -11.67 -29.34 9.33
N GLU A 391 -10.35 -29.43 9.47
CA GLU A 391 -9.66 -30.61 10.03
C GLU A 391 -10.05 -30.88 11.49
N LYS A 392 -10.14 -29.83 12.32
CA LYS A 392 -10.61 -29.95 13.72
C LYS A 392 -12.06 -30.41 13.82
N THR A 393 -12.92 -29.99 12.90
CA THR A 393 -14.35 -30.35 12.89
C THR A 393 -14.57 -31.79 12.41
N GLN A 394 -13.71 -32.29 11.51
CA GLN A 394 -13.74 -33.68 11.04
C GLN A 394 -13.17 -34.67 12.08
N GLN A 395 -12.21 -34.25 12.91
CA GLN A 395 -11.69 -35.07 14.01
C GLN A 395 -12.69 -35.22 15.17
N SER A 396 -13.53 -34.21 15.45
CA SER A 396 -14.61 -34.33 16.44
C SER A 396 -15.80 -35.17 15.99
N GLY A 397 -15.93 -35.46 14.69
CA GLY A 397 -17.00 -36.29 14.12
C GLY A 397 -16.71 -37.81 14.10
N LYS A 398 -15.51 -38.23 14.53
CA LYS A 398 -15.08 -39.65 14.52
C LYS A 398 -14.98 -40.31 15.90
N SER A 399 -15.41 -39.66 16.98
CA SER A 399 -15.68 -40.33 18.27
C SER A 399 -17.13 -40.83 18.28
N GLY A 400 -17.27 -42.10 17.92
CA GLY A 400 -18.55 -42.78 17.71
C GLY A 400 -19.53 -42.72 18.89
N ALA A 401 -20.80 -42.71 18.51
CA ALA A 401 -21.96 -42.94 19.35
C ALA A 401 -21.76 -44.17 20.26
N LYS A 402 -21.57 -43.93 21.57
CA LYS A 402 -21.90 -44.93 22.59
C LYS A 402 -23.27 -44.60 23.15
N ARG A 403 -24.24 -45.42 22.74
CA ARG A 403 -25.62 -45.44 23.23
C ARG A 403 -25.59 -46.01 24.66
N TRP A 404 -25.71 -45.14 25.65
CA TRP A 404 -25.76 -45.54 27.06
C TRP A 404 -27.21 -45.79 27.49
N GLN A 405 -27.52 -47.06 27.76
CA GLN A 405 -28.75 -47.45 28.46
C GLN A 405 -28.65 -47.03 29.93
N ARG A 406 -29.71 -46.37 30.40
CA ARG A 406 -29.88 -45.92 31.77
C ARG A 406 -30.26 -47.12 32.65
N LYS A 407 -29.41 -47.45 33.62
CA LYS A 407 -29.76 -48.31 34.76
C LYS A 407 -29.37 -47.56 36.03
N GLU A 408 -30.37 -47.22 36.84
CA GLU A 408 -30.22 -46.57 38.15
C GLU A 408 -29.63 -47.54 39.18
N THR A 409 -28.65 -47.06 39.96
CA THR A 409 -28.39 -47.46 41.36
C THR A 409 -27.58 -46.37 42.08
N VAL A 410 -28.28 -45.47 42.76
CA VAL A 410 -28.21 -45.12 44.20
C VAL A 410 -26.81 -45.03 44.88
N VAL A 411 -26.49 -43.79 45.34
CA VAL A 411 -25.75 -43.36 46.57
C VAL A 411 -24.20 -43.29 46.47
N LYS A 412 -23.49 -42.21 46.87
CA LYS A 412 -23.74 -41.10 47.82
C LYS A 412 -22.91 -39.87 47.41
N GLU A 413 -23.54 -38.70 47.30
CA GLU A 413 -22.86 -37.42 47.13
C GLU A 413 -22.35 -36.89 48.48
N THR A 414 -21.18 -36.25 48.46
CA THR A 414 -20.98 -35.01 49.21
C THR A 414 -20.24 -34.01 48.32
N ARG A 415 -20.89 -32.87 48.08
CA ARG A 415 -20.37 -31.69 47.39
C ARG A 415 -20.79 -30.44 48.17
N PRO A 416 -19.90 -29.45 48.41
CA PRO A 416 -20.29 -28.13 48.90
C PRO A 416 -20.89 -27.23 47.80
N ASP A 417 -21.83 -26.39 48.24
CA ASP A 417 -22.85 -25.63 47.49
C ASP A 417 -22.39 -24.34 46.79
N TRP A 418 -22.21 -24.39 45.47
CA TRP A 418 -22.46 -23.20 44.64
C TRP A 418 -23.00 -23.52 43.24
N GLU A 419 -23.13 -24.79 42.87
CA GLU A 419 -23.68 -25.23 41.58
C GLU A 419 -25.14 -25.71 41.70
N ASN A 420 -25.96 -25.00 42.47
CA ASN A 420 -27.42 -25.11 42.44
C ASN A 420 -28.08 -23.80 42.89
N GLN A 421 -27.89 -22.72 42.12
CA GLN A 421 -28.92 -21.68 42.04
C GLN A 421 -29.55 -21.73 40.66
N LYS A 422 -30.68 -22.44 40.60
CA LYS A 422 -31.64 -22.32 39.50
C LYS A 422 -32.33 -20.96 39.67
N ALA A 423 -32.29 -20.14 38.63
CA ALA A 423 -33.16 -18.97 38.55
C ALA A 423 -34.61 -19.45 38.58
N THR A 424 -35.31 -19.14 39.67
CA THR A 424 -36.75 -19.27 39.78
C THR A 424 -37.40 -18.35 38.76
N ALA A 425 -38.41 -18.85 38.04
CA ALA A 425 -39.30 -17.98 37.27
C ALA A 425 -39.96 -17.01 38.25
N VAL A 426 -39.75 -15.71 38.02
CA VAL A 426 -40.31 -14.64 38.83
C VAL A 426 -41.84 -14.71 38.74
N SER A 427 -42.51 -14.87 39.87
CA SER A 427 -43.98 -14.80 39.93
C SER A 427 -44.44 -13.40 39.50
N ASN A 428 -45.61 -13.29 38.86
CA ASN A 428 -46.19 -12.00 38.45
C ASN A 428 -46.37 -11.03 39.64
N GLU A 429 -46.45 -11.54 40.87
CA GLU A 429 -46.53 -10.74 42.09
C GLU A 429 -45.18 -10.05 42.42
N ASP A 430 -44.05 -10.72 42.24
CA ASP A 430 -42.72 -10.16 42.48
C ASP A 430 -42.32 -9.11 41.42
N ALA A 431 -42.79 -9.29 40.19
CA ALA A 431 -42.64 -8.29 39.12
C ALA A 431 -43.45 -7.01 39.40
N THR A 432 -44.61 -7.12 40.07
CA THR A 432 -45.41 -5.95 40.49
C THR A 432 -44.83 -5.26 41.71
N ALA A 433 -44.26 -5.99 42.67
CA ALA A 433 -43.56 -5.41 43.81
C ALA A 433 -42.30 -4.63 43.39
N ALA A 434 -41.52 -5.16 42.43
CA ALA A 434 -40.35 -4.47 41.89
C ALA A 434 -40.71 -3.21 41.07
N LYS A 435 -41.84 -3.22 40.33
CA LYS A 435 -42.36 -2.03 39.64
C LYS A 435 -42.80 -0.94 40.61
N ASN A 436 -43.46 -1.31 41.71
CA ASN A 436 -43.92 -0.35 42.72
C ASN A 436 -42.74 0.26 43.50
N ALA A 437 -41.74 -0.54 43.89
CA ALA A 437 -40.53 -0.04 44.53
C ALA A 437 -39.72 0.91 43.62
N LEU A 438 -39.68 0.63 42.31
CA LEU A 438 -39.01 1.50 41.33
C LEU A 438 -39.79 2.81 41.08
N ALA A 439 -41.12 2.79 41.19
CA ALA A 439 -41.97 3.98 41.12
C ALA A 439 -41.79 4.87 42.35
N GLU A 440 -41.66 4.28 43.54
CA GLU A 440 -41.41 4.99 44.81
C GLU A 440 -40.01 5.65 44.84
N LEU A 441 -38.98 4.96 44.32
CA LEU A 441 -37.63 5.51 44.16
C LEU A 441 -37.58 6.65 43.13
N ARG A 442 -38.40 6.58 42.07
CA ARG A 442 -38.53 7.66 41.08
C ARG A 442 -39.30 8.87 41.64
N ALA A 443 -40.32 8.65 42.48
CA ALA A 443 -41.03 9.71 43.18
C ALA A 443 -40.13 10.44 44.20
N ARG A 444 -39.32 9.71 44.99
CA ARG A 444 -38.31 10.29 45.88
C ARG A 444 -37.26 11.13 45.14
N ARG A 445 -36.82 10.69 43.95
CA ARG A 445 -35.89 11.45 43.08
C ARG A 445 -36.51 12.69 42.42
N GLN A 446 -37.84 12.76 42.29
CA GLN A 446 -38.52 13.95 41.76
C GLN A 446 -38.87 14.97 42.86
N GLN A 447 -39.05 14.52 44.11
CA GLN A 447 -39.16 15.41 45.27
C GLN A 447 -37.81 16.02 45.66
N SER A 448 -36.69 15.29 45.54
CA SER A 448 -35.33 15.83 45.77
C SER A 448 -34.82 16.76 44.64
N LYS A 449 -35.67 17.12 43.68
CA LYS A 449 -35.38 18.06 42.58
C LYS A 449 -36.34 19.26 42.56
N LYS A 450 -37.20 19.40 43.57
CA LYS A 450 -38.15 20.50 43.75
C LYS A 450 -38.05 21.21 45.11
N GLU A 451 -37.06 20.85 45.92
CA GLU A 451 -36.41 21.74 46.89
C GLU A 451 -35.10 22.23 46.25
#